data_AF-A0A7S2YG07-F1
#
_entry.id   AF-A0A7S2YG07-F1
#
_cell.length_a   1.000
_cell.length_b   1.000
_cell.length_c   1.000
_cell.angle_alpha   90.00
_cell.angle_beta   90.00
_cell.angle_gamma   90.00
#
_symmetry.space_group_name_H-M   'P 1'
#
loop_
_entity.id
_entity.type
_entity.pdbx_description
1 polymer ?
#
loop_
_entity_poly.entity_id
_entity_poly.type
_entity_poly.pdbx_seq_one_letter_code
_entity_poly.pdbx_strand_id
1 'polypeptide(L)'
;FLSDLGLVRLLMWLLAPVAAEAAQYPTLISSDPREATGFLDRLEQLSPSNPAVAEALWWIQDGAIDEKERNDLLQWAFAETNVLLRDNRKTVQELAERLEGGAATIGDCIAVMERW
;
A
#
# COMPACT_ATOMS: atom_id res chain seq x y z
N PHE A 1 16.96 6.27 -2.47
CA PHE A 1 17.10 5.04 -3.28
C PHE A 1 15.86 4.21 -3.07
N LEU A 2 15.18 3.83 -4.14
CA LEU A 2 14.05 2.90 -4.09
C LEU A 2 14.65 1.51 -3.78
N SER A 3 14.48 1.02 -2.57
CA SER A 3 14.86 -0.36 -2.22
C SER A 3 13.65 -1.27 -2.38
N ASP A 4 13.87 -2.57 -2.58
CA ASP A 4 12.80 -3.56 -2.71
C ASP A 4 11.82 -3.50 -1.54
N LEU A 5 12.36 -3.38 -0.32
CA LEU A 5 11.55 -3.20 0.89
C LEU A 5 10.74 -1.90 0.88
N GLY A 6 11.32 -0.81 0.37
CA GLY A 6 10.65 0.48 0.26
C GLY A 6 9.50 0.43 -0.74
N LEU A 7 9.72 -0.22 -1.90
CA LEU A 7 8.71 -0.45 -2.92
C LEU A 7 7.53 -1.24 -2.34
N VAL A 8 7.83 -2.36 -1.69
CA VAL A 8 6.81 -3.24 -1.09
C VAL A 8 5.99 -2.48 -0.04
N ARG A 9 6.63 -1.73 0.84
CA ARG A 9 5.93 -0.93 1.86
C ARG A 9 5.04 0.16 1.26
N LEU A 10 5.48 0.79 0.17
CA LEU A 10 4.69 1.77 -0.56
C LEU A 10 3.44 1.12 -1.18
N LEU A 11 3.58 -0.05 -1.78
CA LEU A 11 2.43 -0.81 -2.31
C LEU A 11 1.44 -1.16 -1.22
N MET A 12 1.92 -1.65 -0.07
CA MET A 12 1.06 -1.92 1.09
C MET A 12 0.34 -0.65 1.56
N TRP A 13 1.04 0.49 1.62
CA TRP A 13 0.44 1.76 2.01
C TRP A 13 -0.64 2.24 1.03
N LEU A 14 -0.40 2.12 -0.28
CA LEU A 14 -1.39 2.46 -1.33
C LEU A 14 -2.62 1.54 -1.29
N LEU A 15 -2.45 0.27 -0.90
CA LEU A 15 -3.54 -0.70 -0.81
C LEU A 15 -4.24 -0.73 0.55
N ALA A 16 -3.67 -0.09 1.58
CA ALA A 16 -4.23 -0.03 2.94
C ALA A 16 -5.69 0.43 3.01
N PRO A 17 -6.11 1.52 2.34
CA PRO A 17 -7.50 1.97 2.44
C PRO A 17 -8.47 0.99 1.77
N VAL A 18 -8.09 0.39 0.63
CA VAL A 18 -8.88 -0.66 -0.04
C VAL A 18 -9.00 -1.90 0.84
N ALA A 19 -7.91 -2.33 1.47
CA ALA A 19 -7.91 -3.48 2.38
C ALA A 19 -8.74 -3.22 3.64
N ALA A 20 -8.65 -2.03 4.22
CA ALA A 20 -9.46 -1.63 5.37
C ALA A 20 -10.96 -1.62 5.04
N GLU A 21 -11.33 -1.04 3.90
CA GLU A 21 -12.72 -1.05 3.42
C GLU A 21 -13.21 -2.45 3.11
N ALA A 22 -12.42 -3.28 2.41
CA ALA A 22 -12.82 -4.65 2.10
C ALA A 22 -13.07 -5.51 3.35
N ALA A 23 -12.31 -5.25 4.44
CA ALA A 23 -12.48 -5.94 5.70
C ALA A 23 -13.74 -5.51 6.48
N GLN A 24 -14.17 -4.25 6.33
CA GLN A 24 -15.28 -3.67 7.10
C GLN A 24 -16.60 -3.60 6.30
N TYR A 25 -16.52 -3.37 5.00
CA TYR A 25 -17.61 -3.10 4.08
C TYR A 25 -17.51 -3.98 2.82
N PRO A 26 -17.94 -5.26 2.88
CA PRO A 26 -17.74 -6.22 1.79
C PRO A 26 -18.39 -5.85 0.45
N THR A 27 -19.37 -4.93 0.46
CA THR A 27 -20.19 -4.60 -0.72
C THR A 27 -19.88 -3.23 -1.33
N LEU A 28 -19.06 -2.40 -0.68
CA LEU A 28 -18.77 -1.05 -1.14
C LEU A 28 -17.31 -0.70 -0.83
N ILE A 29 -16.51 -0.61 -1.89
CA ILE A 29 -15.15 -0.07 -1.84
C ILE A 29 -15.21 1.30 -2.51
N SER A 30 -14.98 2.36 -1.74
CA SER A 30 -14.88 3.73 -2.22
C SER A 30 -13.44 4.08 -2.62
N SER A 31 -12.46 3.41 -2.02
CA SER A 31 -11.05 3.62 -2.29
C SER A 31 -10.65 3.07 -3.67
N ASP A 32 -9.72 3.72 -4.35
CA ASP A 32 -9.32 3.32 -5.71
C ASP A 32 -8.20 2.26 -5.67
N PRO A 33 -8.47 0.99 -6.05
CA PRO A 33 -7.44 -0.05 -6.11
C PRO A 33 -6.40 0.18 -7.22
N ARG A 34 -6.68 1.07 -8.18
CA ARG A 34 -5.81 1.31 -9.33
C ARG A 34 -4.62 2.19 -9.00
N GLU A 35 -4.58 2.85 -7.84
CA GLU A 35 -3.45 3.69 -7.44
C GLU A 35 -2.14 2.89 -7.34
N ALA A 36 -2.19 1.67 -6.79
CA ALA A 36 -1.02 0.78 -6.72
C ALA A 36 -0.55 0.36 -8.12
N THR A 37 -1.48 0.02 -9.01
CA THR A 37 -1.20 -0.30 -10.42
C THR A 37 -0.57 0.89 -11.14
N GLY A 38 -1.18 2.07 -11.04
CA GLY A 38 -0.68 3.29 -11.68
C GLY A 38 0.67 3.74 -11.13
N PHE A 39 0.99 3.42 -9.88
CA PHE A 39 2.33 3.61 -9.33
C PHE A 39 3.37 2.72 -10.02
N LEU A 40 3.09 1.42 -10.20
CA LEU A 40 3.97 0.52 -10.95
C LEU A 40 4.13 0.97 -12.41
N ASP A 41 3.05 1.38 -13.07
CA ASP A 41 3.09 1.89 -14.45
C ASP A 41 4.02 3.10 -14.59
N ARG A 42 4.02 4.00 -13.61
CA ARG A 42 4.93 5.17 -13.60
C ARG A 42 6.38 4.76 -13.38
N LEU A 43 6.65 3.76 -12.55
CA LEU A 43 8.01 3.25 -12.35
C LEU A 43 8.53 2.58 -13.63
N GLU A 44 7.69 1.81 -14.32
CA GLU A 44 7.98 1.19 -15.60
C GLU A 44 8.29 2.24 -16.68
N GLN A 45 7.52 3.33 -16.73
CA GLN A 45 7.78 4.46 -17.63
C GLN A 45 9.10 5.18 -17.33
N LEU A 46 9.51 5.24 -16.06
CA LEU A 46 10.76 5.89 -15.64
C LEU A 46 11.99 4.99 -15.83
N SER A 47 11.81 3.68 -15.83
CA SER A 47 12.88 2.67 -15.95
C SER A 47 13.87 2.94 -17.11
N PRO A 48 13.45 3.26 -18.35
CA PRO A 48 14.37 3.56 -19.45
C PRO A 48 15.25 4.79 -19.22
N SER A 49 14.79 5.73 -18.39
CA SER A 49 15.48 6.99 -18.11
C SER A 49 16.31 6.97 -16.83
N ASN A 50 16.08 5.98 -15.95
CA ASN A 50 16.69 5.90 -14.63
C ASN A 50 17.16 4.46 -14.31
N PRO A 51 18.47 4.17 -14.45
CA PRO A 51 19.02 2.84 -14.20
C PRO A 51 18.77 2.32 -12.77
N ALA A 52 18.73 3.22 -11.78
CA ALA A 52 18.47 2.84 -10.39
C ALA A 52 17.01 2.42 -10.15
N VAL A 53 16.07 2.89 -11.00
CA VAL A 53 14.69 2.39 -10.99
C VAL A 53 14.65 1.06 -11.71
N ALA A 54 15.27 0.94 -12.89
CA ALA A 54 15.29 -0.30 -13.66
C ALA A 54 15.82 -1.50 -12.85
N GLU A 55 16.88 -1.30 -12.06
CA GLU A 55 17.46 -2.34 -11.19
C GLU A 55 16.50 -2.80 -10.08
N ALA A 56 15.59 -1.93 -9.63
CA ALA A 56 14.60 -2.24 -8.58
C ALA A 56 13.33 -2.92 -9.11
N LEU A 57 13.11 -2.99 -10.43
CA LEU A 57 11.93 -3.60 -11.04
C LEU A 57 12.27 -5.02 -11.52
N TRP A 58 12.32 -5.98 -10.57
CA TRP A 58 12.72 -7.36 -10.85
C TRP A 58 11.77 -8.12 -11.79
N TRP A 59 10.53 -7.65 -11.96
CA TRP A 59 9.56 -8.19 -12.90
C TRP A 59 9.77 -7.73 -14.35
N ILE A 60 10.81 -6.93 -14.63
CA ILE A 60 11.22 -6.58 -15.99
C ILE A 60 12.43 -7.44 -16.36
N GLN A 61 12.25 -8.36 -17.29
CA GLN A 61 13.31 -9.26 -17.77
C GLN A 61 13.56 -9.00 -19.25
N ASP A 62 14.82 -8.74 -19.62
CA ASP A 62 15.25 -8.47 -21.01
C ASP A 62 14.41 -7.37 -21.72
N GLY A 63 13.93 -6.39 -20.96
CA GLY A 63 13.09 -5.30 -21.47
C GLY A 63 11.61 -5.68 -21.71
N ALA A 64 11.20 -6.89 -21.36
CA ALA A 64 9.82 -7.33 -21.33
C ALA A 64 9.27 -7.31 -19.90
N ILE A 65 8.01 -6.92 -19.74
CA ILE A 65 7.30 -6.93 -18.46
C ILE A 65 6.72 -8.33 -18.22
N ASP A 66 7.11 -8.98 -17.12
CA ASP A 66 6.41 -10.16 -16.62
C ASP A 66 5.14 -9.70 -15.89
N GLU A 67 4.03 -9.68 -16.63
CA GLU A 67 2.71 -9.29 -16.09
C GLU A 67 2.26 -10.19 -14.94
N LYS A 68 2.67 -11.47 -14.93
CA LYS A 68 2.29 -12.40 -13.88
C LYS A 68 3.00 -12.02 -12.58
N GLU A 69 4.32 -11.86 -12.63
CA GLU A 69 5.11 -11.50 -11.43
C GLU A 69 4.68 -10.13 -10.88
N ARG A 70 4.41 -9.17 -11.77
CA ARG A 70 3.84 -7.86 -11.42
C ARG A 70 2.49 -7.98 -10.70
N ASN A 71 1.58 -8.81 -11.22
CA ASN A 71 0.26 -9.01 -10.62
C ASN A 71 0.34 -9.80 -9.30
N ASP A 72 1.21 -10.80 -9.22
CA ASP A 72 1.47 -11.58 -8.02
C ASP A 72 1.99 -10.67 -6.89
N LEU A 73 2.84 -9.68 -7.20
CA LEU A 73 3.30 -8.66 -6.25
C LEU A 73 2.13 -7.81 -5.71
N LEU A 74 1.23 -7.35 -6.57
CA LEU A 74 0.05 -6.57 -6.14
C LEU A 74 -0.87 -7.39 -5.24
N GLN A 75 -1.12 -8.65 -5.59
CA GLN A 75 -1.94 -9.55 -4.79
C GLN A 75 -1.29 -9.86 -3.45
N TRP A 76 0.02 -10.11 -3.44
CA TRP A 76 0.78 -10.32 -2.23
C TRP A 76 0.73 -9.09 -1.32
N ALA A 77 0.95 -7.89 -1.88
CA ALA A 77 0.92 -6.64 -1.12
C ALA A 77 -0.47 -6.41 -0.50
N PHE A 78 -1.55 -6.70 -1.21
CA PHE A 78 -2.90 -6.64 -0.68
C PHE A 78 -3.11 -7.65 0.46
N ALA A 79 -2.68 -8.90 0.28
CA ALA A 79 -2.82 -9.95 1.29
C ALA A 79 -2.06 -9.62 2.58
N GLU A 80 -0.81 -9.16 2.47
CA GLU A 80 0.00 -8.73 3.60
C GLU A 80 -0.58 -7.52 4.31
N THR A 81 -1.15 -6.58 3.55
CA THR A 81 -1.81 -5.42 4.12
C THR A 81 -3.05 -5.84 4.93
N ASN A 82 -3.82 -6.81 4.46
CA ASN A 82 -4.93 -7.36 5.22
C ASN A 82 -4.47 -8.01 6.53
N VAL A 83 -3.37 -8.78 6.49
CA VAL A 83 -2.78 -9.38 7.70
C VAL A 83 -2.36 -8.29 8.68
N LEU A 84 -1.63 -7.27 8.20
CA LEU A 84 -1.16 -6.16 9.01
C LEU A 84 -2.30 -5.40 9.69
N LEU A 85 -3.35 -5.07 8.94
CA LEU A 85 -4.52 -4.36 9.47
C LEU A 85 -5.28 -5.21 10.49
N ARG A 86 -5.43 -6.51 10.23
CA ARG A 86 -6.10 -7.44 11.15
C ARG A 86 -5.34 -7.60 12.45
N ASP A 87 -4.02 -7.75 12.38
CA ASP A 87 -3.17 -7.93 13.55
C ASP A 87 -3.13 -6.67 14.43
N ASN A 88 -3.35 -5.49 13.81
CA ASN A 88 -3.42 -4.19 14.47
C ASN A 88 -4.85 -3.64 14.61
N ARG A 89 -5.89 -4.49 14.51
CA ARG A 89 -7.30 -4.08 14.43
C ARG A 89 -7.73 -3.11 15.53
N LYS A 90 -7.26 -3.32 16.77
CA LYS A 90 -7.59 -2.44 17.91
C LYS A 90 -7.10 -1.01 17.67
N THR A 91 -5.85 -0.86 17.25
CA THR A 91 -5.24 0.44 16.96
C THR A 91 -5.92 1.10 15.76
N VAL A 92 -6.22 0.34 14.71
CA VAL A 92 -6.93 0.84 13.52
C VAL A 92 -8.31 1.37 13.90
N GLN A 93 -9.06 0.63 14.73
CA GLN A 93 -10.38 1.04 15.17
C GLN A 93 -10.33 2.30 16.05
N GLU A 94 -9.40 2.38 17.00
CA GLU A 94 -9.25 3.56 17.86
C GLU A 94 -8.88 4.82 17.05
N LEU A 95 -8.00 4.66 16.04
CA LEU A 95 -7.66 5.75 15.12
C LEU A 95 -8.89 6.18 14.30
N ALA A 96 -9.66 5.24 13.77
CA ALA A 96 -10.86 5.55 13.00
C ALA A 96 -11.90 6.31 13.84
N GLU A 97 -12.20 5.85 15.04
CA GLU A 97 -13.15 6.49 15.96
C GLU A 97 -12.72 7.93 16.33
N ARG A 98 -11.42 8.16 16.53
CA ARG A 98 -10.90 9.51 16.81
C ARG A 98 -10.99 10.42 15.59
N LEU A 99 -10.66 9.92 14.40
CA LEU A 99 -10.73 10.67 13.15
C LEU A 99 -12.17 11.04 12.78
N GLU A 100 -13.13 10.14 13.00
CA GLU A 100 -14.56 10.40 12.83
C GLU A 100 -15.08 11.51 13.76
N GLY A 101 -14.48 11.67 14.93
CA GLY A 101 -14.80 12.74 15.89
C GLY A 101 -14.51 14.16 15.39
N GLY A 102 -13.82 14.34 14.25
CA GLY A 102 -13.62 15.62 13.58
C GLY A 102 -12.64 16.60 14.25
N ALA A 103 -12.14 16.26 15.44
CA ALA A 103 -11.16 17.06 16.20
C ALA A 103 -9.75 16.44 16.23
N ALA A 104 -9.58 15.22 15.70
CA ALA A 104 -8.31 14.52 15.74
C ALA A 104 -7.30 15.10 14.75
N THR A 105 -6.12 15.42 15.28
CA THR A 105 -4.94 15.84 14.54
C THR A 105 -4.00 14.65 14.34
N ILE A 106 -2.96 14.84 13.50
CA ILE A 106 -1.87 13.86 13.36
C ILE A 106 -1.23 13.55 14.73
N GLY A 107 -1.18 14.53 15.64
CA GLY A 107 -0.67 14.34 17.00
C GLY A 107 -1.48 13.33 17.82
N ASP A 108 -2.80 13.32 17.66
CA ASP A 108 -3.68 12.36 18.34
C ASP A 108 -3.47 10.93 17.82
N CYS A 109 -3.16 10.79 16.53
CA CYS A 109 -2.83 9.50 15.93
C CYS A 109 -1.49 8.96 16.48
N ILE A 110 -0.49 9.83 16.63
CA ILE A 110 0.81 9.46 17.20
C ILE A 110 0.66 9.06 18.67
N ALA A 111 -0.11 9.81 19.47
CA ALA A 111 -0.35 9.49 20.87
C ALA A 111 -0.97 8.08 21.06
N VAL A 112 -1.92 7.69 20.20
CA VAL A 112 -2.48 6.32 20.18
C VAL A 112 -1.41 5.28 19.85
N MET A 113 -0.62 5.54 18.82
CA MET A 113 0.44 4.61 18.37
C MET A 113 1.52 4.42 19.43
N GLU A 114 1.88 5.47 20.16
CA GLU A 114 2.90 5.44 21.21
C GLU A 114 2.36 5.03 22.58
N ARG A 115 1.03 4.83 22.72
CA ARG A 115 0.36 4.51 23.99
C ARG A 115 0.56 5.56 25.09
N TRP A 116 0.54 6.83 24.71
CA TRP A 116 0.57 7.97 25.65
C TRP A 116 -0.81 8.23 26.26
#